data_AF-A0AAW7HIG7-F1
#
_entry.id   AF-A0AAW7HIG7-F1
#
_cell.length_a   1.000
_cell.length_b   1.000
_cell.length_c   1.000
_cell.angle_alpha   90.00
_cell.angle_beta   90.00
_cell.angle_gamma   90.00
#
_symmetry.space_group_name_H-M   'P 1'
#
loop_
_entity.id
_entity.type
_entity.pdbx_description
1 polymer ?
#
loop_
_entity_poly.entity_id
_entity_poly.type
_entity_poly.pdbx_seq_one_letter_code
_entity_poly.pdbx_strand_id
1 'polypeptide(L)'
;MNASNVIPFHYQGQAVRFNSDGWINATDVAKRFGKRPIDWLRLPASISYLKALARALGLDTEVGKSHFGLVEAIKGGKGQGTWLHPKLAVAFARWLDDDFAVWCDLHIDALLRGELNEKQQFDRACRALDDAREVASLSGRELARWRNKKPGLEHQVEYWRDQLQMTLGLDAA
;
A
#
# COMPACT_ATOMS: atom_id res chain seq x y z
N MET A 1 9.29 16.73 1.36
CA MET A 1 9.07 15.31 1.70
C MET A 1 7.79 14.92 1.00
N ASN A 2 7.86 14.05 -0.01
CA ASN A 2 6.68 13.55 -0.70
C ASN A 2 5.87 12.73 0.31
N ALA A 3 4.63 13.15 0.58
CA ALA A 3 3.72 12.34 1.37
C ALA A 3 3.47 11.06 0.57
N SER A 4 4.01 9.93 1.03
CA SER A 4 3.70 8.64 0.44
C SER A 4 2.20 8.42 0.58
N ASN A 5 1.47 8.38 -0.54
CA ASN A 5 0.01 8.25 -0.58
C ASN A 5 -0.47 6.83 -0.20
N VAL A 6 0.38 6.07 0.49
CA VAL A 6 0.12 4.70 0.90
C VAL A 6 -0.37 4.73 2.34
N ILE A 7 -1.66 4.44 2.50
CA ILE A 7 -2.26 4.26 3.82
C ILE A 7 -1.83 2.88 4.32
N PRO A 8 -1.06 2.79 5.42
CA PRO A 8 -0.68 1.50 5.97
C PRO A 8 -1.91 0.84 6.59
N PHE A 9 -2.30 -0.32 6.06
CA PHE A 9 -3.33 -1.16 6.65
C PHE A 9 -2.72 -2.01 7.77
N HIS A 10 -3.45 -2.17 8.87
CA HIS A 10 -3.01 -2.95 10.03
C HIS A 10 -3.76 -4.26 10.08
N TYR A 11 -3.03 -5.37 10.00
CA TYR A 11 -3.57 -6.69 10.29
C TYR A 11 -3.10 -7.11 11.69
N GLN A 12 -4.03 -7.45 12.59
CA GLN A 12 -3.74 -7.82 13.98
C GLN A 12 -2.82 -6.83 14.70
N GLY A 13 -3.08 -5.52 14.54
CA GLY A 13 -2.30 -4.45 15.15
C GLY A 13 -0.92 -4.19 14.52
N GLN A 14 -0.57 -4.88 13.42
CA GLN A 14 0.73 -4.70 12.75
C GLN A 14 0.57 -4.15 11.33
N ALA A 15 1.18 -2.99 11.07
CA ALA A 15 1.15 -2.34 9.76
C ALA A 15 1.79 -3.23 8.67
N VAL A 16 1.11 -3.43 7.54
CA VAL A 16 1.71 -3.97 6.31
C VAL A 16 2.52 -2.84 5.66
N ARG A 17 3.81 -3.08 5.44
CA ARG A 17 4.73 -2.05 4.93
C ARG A 17 4.82 -2.06 3.42
N PHE A 18 4.75 -0.86 2.85
CA PHE A 18 4.92 -0.59 1.44
C PHE A 18 6.02 0.45 1.23
N ASN A 19 6.74 0.39 0.10
CA ASN A 19 7.59 1.50 -0.32
C ASN A 19 6.76 2.59 -1.03
N SER A 20 7.42 3.66 -1.49
CA SER A 20 6.78 4.76 -2.23
C SER A 20 6.04 4.32 -3.49
N ASP A 21 6.48 3.22 -4.12
CA ASP A 21 5.93 2.68 -5.35
C ASP A 21 4.86 1.59 -5.08
N GLY A 22 4.49 1.40 -3.81
CA GLY A 22 3.48 0.43 -3.39
C GLY A 22 3.97 -1.03 -3.38
N TRP A 23 5.28 -1.29 -3.46
CA TRP A 23 5.82 -2.63 -3.32
C TRP A 23 5.81 -3.08 -1.87
N ILE A 24 5.52 -4.35 -1.65
CA ILE A 24 5.38 -4.94 -0.32
C ILE A 24 6.71 -5.56 0.10
N ASN A 25 7.17 -5.26 1.31
CA ASN A 25 8.28 -6.00 1.91
C ASN A 25 7.78 -7.39 2.37
N ALA A 26 7.91 -8.38 1.49
CA ALA A 26 7.45 -9.74 1.76
C ALA A 26 8.26 -10.43 2.85
N THR A 27 9.52 -10.06 3.05
CA THR A 27 10.32 -10.60 4.16
C THR A 27 9.72 -10.19 5.51
N ASP A 28 9.38 -8.91 5.68
CA ASP A 28 8.78 -8.39 6.91
C ASP A 28 7.40 -9.01 7.18
N VAL A 29 6.60 -9.21 6.13
CA VAL A 29 5.26 -9.82 6.27
C VAL A 29 5.37 -11.32 6.56
N ALA A 30 6.15 -12.07 5.79
CA ALA A 30 6.26 -13.53 5.95
C ALA A 30 6.84 -13.95 7.30
N LYS A 31 7.75 -13.15 7.85
CA LYS A 31 8.35 -13.40 9.17
C LYS A 31 7.30 -13.52 10.27
N ARG A 32 6.17 -12.81 10.18
CA ARG A 32 5.06 -12.86 11.14
C ARG A 32 4.39 -14.23 11.18
N PHE A 33 4.39 -14.92 10.03
CA PHE A 33 3.79 -16.24 9.86
C PHE A 33 4.83 -17.37 9.92
N GLY A 34 6.06 -17.08 10.37
CA GLY A 34 7.16 -18.07 10.41
C GLY A 34 7.58 -18.59 9.03
N LYS A 35 7.27 -17.85 7.96
CA LYS A 35 7.48 -18.24 6.56
C LYS A 35 8.57 -17.39 5.90
N ARG A 36 9.09 -17.85 4.76
CA ARG A 36 10.06 -17.08 3.94
C ARG A 36 9.51 -16.88 2.52
N PRO A 37 9.65 -15.70 1.91
CA PRO A 37 9.13 -15.44 0.57
C PRO A 37 9.62 -16.42 -0.50
N ILE A 38 10.88 -16.87 -0.39
CA ILE A 38 11.47 -17.84 -1.31
C ILE A 38 10.71 -19.18 -1.34
N ASP A 39 10.10 -19.58 -0.22
CA ASP A 39 9.35 -20.83 -0.14
C ASP A 39 8.05 -20.77 -0.93
N TRP A 40 7.45 -19.58 -1.09
CA TRP A 40 6.31 -19.32 -1.97
C TRP A 40 6.75 -19.20 -3.43
N LEU A 41 7.81 -18.44 -3.69
CA LEU A 41 8.29 -18.14 -5.04
C LEU A 41 8.76 -19.38 -5.82
N ARG A 42 9.10 -20.47 -5.12
CA ARG A 42 9.48 -21.76 -5.72
C ARG A 42 8.30 -22.70 -5.99
N LEU A 43 7.09 -22.40 -5.51
CA LEU A 43 5.95 -23.27 -5.75
C LEU A 43 5.55 -23.24 -7.23
N PRO A 44 5.21 -24.40 -7.84
CA PRO A 44 4.77 -24.45 -9.23
C PRO A 44 3.57 -23.53 -9.51
N ALA A 45 2.60 -23.49 -8.59
CA ALA A 45 1.43 -22.61 -8.67
C ALA A 45 1.83 -21.13 -8.67
N SER A 46 2.73 -20.72 -7.78
CA SER A 46 3.22 -19.34 -7.72
C SER A 46 3.98 -18.95 -8.97
N ILE A 47 4.87 -19.82 -9.47
CA ILE A 47 5.59 -19.58 -10.73
C ILE A 47 4.61 -19.41 -11.89
N SER A 48 3.59 -20.27 -11.97
CA SER A 48 2.52 -20.17 -12.96
C SER A 48 1.77 -18.83 -12.85
N TYR A 49 1.40 -18.44 -11.63
CA TYR A 49 0.70 -17.18 -11.36
C TYR A 49 1.55 -15.96 -11.72
N LEU A 50 2.83 -15.93 -11.34
CA LEU A 50 3.75 -14.85 -11.70
C LEU A 50 3.89 -14.70 -13.22
N LYS A 51 3.98 -15.82 -13.96
CA LYS A 51 3.99 -15.80 -15.43
C LYS A 51 2.68 -15.23 -15.98
N ALA A 52 1.53 -15.64 -15.43
CA ALA A 52 0.24 -15.13 -15.86
C ALA A 52 0.09 -13.62 -15.61
N LEU A 53 0.51 -13.16 -14.43
CA LEU A 53 0.52 -11.73 -14.09
C LEU A 53 1.48 -10.94 -14.99
N ALA A 54 2.68 -11.45 -15.25
CA ALA A 54 3.63 -10.80 -16.15
C ALA A 54 3.05 -10.61 -17.56
N ARG A 55 2.42 -11.65 -18.13
CA ARG A 55 1.71 -11.52 -19.42
C ARG A 55 0.60 -10.48 -19.38
N ALA A 56 -0.22 -10.48 -18.34
CA ALA A 56 -1.32 -9.52 -18.19
C ALA A 56 -0.83 -8.06 -18.07
N LEU A 57 0.39 -7.85 -17.61
CA LEU A 57 1.04 -6.54 -17.51
C LEU A 57 1.88 -6.17 -18.74
N GLY A 58 1.91 -7.03 -19.77
CA GLY A 58 2.76 -6.83 -20.94
C GLY A 58 4.27 -6.89 -20.64
N LEU A 59 4.65 -7.53 -19.52
CA LEU A 59 6.04 -7.72 -19.16
C LEU A 59 6.62 -8.90 -19.92
N ASP A 60 7.88 -8.76 -20.32
CA ASP A 60 8.62 -9.84 -20.95
C ASP A 60 8.71 -11.05 -20.01
N THR A 61 8.27 -12.20 -20.52
CA THR A 61 8.32 -13.48 -19.80
C THR A 61 9.52 -14.33 -20.17
N GLU A 62 10.38 -13.82 -21.06
CA GLU A 62 11.63 -14.45 -21.41
C GLU A 62 12.59 -14.51 -20.22
N VAL A 63 13.39 -15.57 -20.23
CA VAL A 63 14.19 -16.03 -19.11
C VAL A 63 15.42 -15.13 -18.96
N GLY A 64 15.29 -14.03 -18.22
CA GLY A 64 16.42 -13.12 -17.97
C GLY A 64 16.25 -12.19 -16.78
N LYS A 65 15.01 -11.80 -16.44
CA LYS A 65 14.72 -11.00 -15.25
C LYS A 65 14.24 -11.91 -14.11
N SER A 66 14.77 -11.72 -12.90
CA SER A 66 14.29 -12.41 -11.71
C SER A 66 12.78 -12.21 -11.60
N HIS A 67 12.01 -13.29 -11.70
CA HIS A 67 10.56 -13.26 -11.57
C HIS A 67 9.86 -12.18 -12.44
N PHE A 68 10.35 -11.96 -13.66
CA PHE A 68 9.74 -11.04 -14.65
C PHE A 68 9.69 -9.56 -14.22
N GLY A 69 10.55 -9.15 -13.26
CA GLY A 69 10.50 -7.80 -12.70
C GLY A 69 9.35 -7.59 -11.70
N LEU A 70 8.70 -8.67 -11.24
CA LEU A 70 7.67 -8.62 -10.21
C LEU A 70 8.22 -8.82 -8.79
N VAL A 71 9.51 -9.16 -8.67
CA VAL A 71 10.19 -9.42 -7.41
C VAL A 71 11.57 -8.77 -7.43
N GLU A 72 11.87 -8.05 -6.36
CA GLU A 72 13.16 -7.40 -6.13
C GLU A 72 13.79 -7.92 -4.84
N ALA A 73 15.07 -8.28 -4.91
CA ALA A 73 15.82 -8.71 -3.73
C ALA A 73 16.85 -7.63 -3.37
N ILE A 74 16.61 -6.92 -2.27
CA ILE A 74 17.54 -5.91 -1.75
C ILE A 74 18.36 -6.58 -0.64
N LYS A 75 19.69 -6.60 -0.83
CA LYS A 75 20.65 -7.14 0.15
C LYS A 75 21.36 -6.00 0.87
N GLY A 76 21.34 -6.03 2.20
CA GLY A 76 22.02 -5.05 3.05
C GLY A 76 21.27 -3.71 3.18
N GLY A 77 21.67 -2.92 4.19
CA GLY A 77 21.06 -1.62 4.49
C GLY A 77 19.68 -1.70 5.16
N LYS A 78 19.08 -0.53 5.41
CA LYS A 78 17.80 -0.41 6.13
C LYS A 78 16.57 -0.88 5.33
N GLY A 79 16.70 -1.09 4.03
CA GLY A 79 15.62 -1.54 3.12
C GLY A 79 15.74 -2.99 2.66
N GLN A 80 16.56 -3.80 3.33
CA GLN A 80 16.80 -5.19 2.95
C GLN A 80 15.51 -6.03 2.99
N GLY A 81 15.40 -6.97 2.05
CA GLY A 81 14.26 -7.87 1.96
C GLY A 81 13.94 -8.28 0.54
N THR A 82 12.97 -9.19 0.43
CA THR A 82 12.29 -9.50 -0.83
C THR A 82 11.09 -8.58 -0.94
N TRP A 83 11.07 -7.79 -2.01
CA TRP A 83 10.00 -6.86 -2.33
C TRP A 83 9.14 -7.45 -3.44
N LEU A 84 7.83 -7.42 -3.27
CA LEU A 84 6.87 -7.93 -4.24
C LEU A 84 6.09 -6.78 -4.86
N HIS A 85 5.90 -6.85 -6.18
CA HIS A 85 5.04 -5.96 -6.92
C HIS A 85 3.63 -5.93 -6.29
N PRO A 86 2.95 -4.76 -6.17
CA PRO A 86 1.68 -4.63 -5.45
C PRO A 86 0.59 -5.63 -5.88
N LYS A 87 0.54 -5.99 -7.18
CA LYS A 87 -0.44 -6.97 -7.70
C LYS A 87 -0.20 -8.42 -7.26
N LEU A 88 0.91 -8.71 -6.57
CA LEU A 88 1.17 -10.00 -5.94
C LEU A 88 0.65 -10.09 -4.50
N ALA A 89 0.24 -8.97 -3.90
CA ALA A 89 -0.13 -8.86 -2.48
C ALA A 89 -1.10 -9.96 -2.02
N VAL A 90 -2.25 -10.05 -2.69
CA VAL A 90 -3.35 -10.94 -2.30
C VAL A 90 -2.98 -12.40 -2.53
N ALA A 91 -2.31 -12.71 -3.64
CA ALA A 91 -1.84 -14.06 -3.91
C ALA A 91 -0.80 -14.53 -2.88
N PHE A 92 0.04 -13.60 -2.40
CA PHE A 92 0.99 -13.87 -1.34
C PHE A 92 0.29 -14.05 0.01
N ALA A 93 -0.68 -13.21 0.34
CA ALA A 93 -1.50 -13.34 1.56
C ALA A 93 -2.18 -14.72 1.65
N ARG A 94 -2.79 -15.18 0.55
CA ARG A 94 -3.39 -16.54 0.43
C ARG A 94 -2.44 -17.69 0.74
N TRP A 95 -1.15 -17.51 0.50
CA TRP A 95 -0.17 -18.53 0.87
C TRP A 95 0.31 -18.40 2.32
N LEU A 96 0.31 -17.19 2.86
CA LEU A 96 0.78 -16.92 4.21
C LEU A 96 -0.17 -17.49 5.25
N ASP A 97 -1.47 -17.23 5.12
CA ASP A 97 -2.48 -17.56 6.12
C ASP A 97 -3.88 -17.32 5.55
N ASP A 98 -4.83 -18.21 5.87
CA ASP A 98 -6.18 -18.14 5.30
C ASP A 98 -6.97 -16.95 5.88
N ASP A 99 -6.85 -16.67 7.18
CA ASP A 99 -7.51 -15.54 7.82
C ASP A 99 -6.97 -14.21 7.28
N PHE A 100 -5.66 -14.11 7.08
CA PHE A 100 -5.05 -12.93 6.46
C PHE A 100 -5.55 -12.71 5.03
N ALA A 101 -5.75 -13.78 4.27
CA ALA A 101 -6.28 -13.69 2.92
C ALA A 101 -7.75 -13.24 2.89
N VAL A 102 -8.59 -13.81 3.76
CA VAL A 102 -9.98 -13.38 3.90
C VAL A 102 -10.06 -11.91 4.29
N TRP A 103 -9.22 -11.48 5.24
CA TRP A 103 -9.13 -10.06 5.63
C TRP A 103 -8.77 -9.15 4.45
N CYS A 104 -7.79 -9.54 3.61
CA CYS A 104 -7.45 -8.81 2.39
C CYS A 104 -8.63 -8.74 1.39
N ASP A 105 -9.33 -9.86 1.18
CA ASP A 105 -10.44 -9.94 0.24
C ASP A 105 -11.63 -9.07 0.71
N LEU A 106 -11.93 -9.04 2.02
CA LEU A 106 -12.96 -8.16 2.59
C LEU A 106 -12.61 -6.67 2.45
N HIS A 107 -11.33 -6.31 2.60
CA HIS A 107 -10.89 -4.93 2.35
C HIS A 107 -11.06 -4.51 0.90
N ILE A 108 -10.79 -5.42 -0.04
CA ILE A 108 -11.01 -5.19 -1.46
C ILE A 108 -12.51 -5.05 -1.76
N ASP A 109 -13.36 -5.87 -1.16
CA ASP A 109 -14.81 -5.78 -1.31
C ASP A 109 -15.37 -4.44 -0.80
N ALA A 110 -14.97 -3.99 0.39
CA ALA A 110 -15.35 -2.68 0.94
C ALA A 110 -14.91 -1.52 0.02
N LEU A 111 -13.69 -1.60 -0.55
CA LEU A 111 -13.20 -0.66 -1.55
C LEU A 111 -14.08 -0.63 -2.80
N LEU A 112 -14.49 -1.81 -3.31
CA LEU A 112 -15.29 -1.94 -4.52
C LEU A 112 -16.73 -1.46 -4.34
N ARG A 113 -17.34 -1.68 -3.17
CA ARG A 113 -18.69 -1.24 -2.84
C ARG A 113 -18.80 0.26 -2.61
N GLY A 114 -17.67 0.97 -2.56
CA GLY A 114 -17.64 2.39 -2.25
C GLY A 114 -18.06 2.67 -0.80
N GLU A 115 -18.01 1.67 0.07
CA GLU A 115 -18.34 1.78 1.50
C GLU A 115 -17.32 2.64 2.27
N LEU A 116 -16.24 3.06 1.60
CA LEU A 116 -15.27 4.00 2.14
C LEU A 116 -15.60 5.42 1.71
N ASN A 117 -16.72 5.95 2.19
CA ASN A 117 -16.97 7.39 2.15
C ASN A 117 -15.76 8.14 2.75
N GLU A 118 -15.19 7.59 3.81
CA GLU A 118 -13.98 8.04 4.48
C GLU A 118 -12.76 8.09 3.54
N LYS A 119 -12.63 7.14 2.59
CA LYS A 119 -11.55 7.18 1.58
C LYS A 119 -11.75 8.34 0.63
N GLN A 120 -12.98 8.55 0.16
CA GLN A 120 -13.29 9.68 -0.72
C GLN A 120 -13.05 11.02 0.00
N GLN A 121 -13.42 11.12 1.27
CA GLN A 121 -13.19 12.30 2.10
C GLN A 121 -11.70 12.51 2.39
N PHE A 122 -10.95 11.44 2.66
CA PHE A 122 -9.50 11.49 2.83
C PHE A 122 -8.80 11.97 1.55
N ASP A 123 -9.14 11.37 0.40
CA ASP A 123 -8.61 11.78 -0.90
C ASP A 123 -8.91 13.26 -1.20
N ARG A 124 -10.13 13.72 -0.86
CA ARG A 124 -10.53 15.13 -0.99
C ARG A 124 -9.74 16.06 -0.06
N ALA A 125 -9.53 15.66 1.19
CA ALA A 125 -8.76 16.44 2.16
C ALA A 125 -7.29 16.57 1.74
N CYS A 126 -6.67 15.48 1.26
CA CYS A 126 -5.31 15.49 0.73
C CYS A 126 -5.18 16.44 -0.47
N ARG A 127 -6.10 16.35 -1.44
CA ARG A 127 -6.12 17.27 -2.60
C ARG A 127 -6.26 18.72 -2.17
N ALA A 128 -7.18 19.02 -1.24
CA ALA A 128 -7.37 20.38 -0.75
C ALA A 128 -6.11 20.96 -0.08
N LEU A 129 -5.34 20.13 0.63
CA LEU A 129 -4.07 20.52 1.24
C LEU A 129 -3.00 20.79 0.16
N ASP A 130 -2.88 19.91 -0.83
CA ASP A 130 -1.91 20.04 -1.92
C ASP A 130 -2.22 21.25 -2.81
N ASP A 131 -3.48 21.43 -3.23
CA ASP A 131 -3.94 22.59 -4.01
C ASP A 131 -3.65 23.90 -3.26
N ALA A 132 -3.94 23.96 -1.96
CA ALA A 132 -3.67 25.14 -1.15
C ALA A 132 -2.17 25.44 -1.02
N ARG A 133 -1.32 24.41 -1.00
CA ARG A 133 0.13 24.54 -0.98
C ARG A 133 0.69 25.01 -2.33
N GLU A 134 0.12 24.57 -3.45
CA GLU A 134 0.46 25.09 -4.77
C GLU A 134 0.09 26.57 -4.90
N VAL A 135 -1.12 26.96 -4.50
CA VAL A 135 -1.56 28.36 -4.50
C VAL A 135 -0.67 29.23 -3.59
N ALA A 136 -0.28 28.72 -2.42
CA ALA A 136 0.64 29.42 -1.53
C ALA A 136 1.96 29.78 -2.20
N SER A 137 2.44 28.96 -3.15
CA SER A 137 3.71 29.15 -3.82
C SER A 137 3.69 30.26 -4.89
N LEU A 138 2.52 30.83 -5.20
CA LEU A 138 2.35 31.84 -6.26
C LEU A 138 2.70 33.27 -5.83
N SER A 139 2.56 33.62 -4.54
CA SER A 139 2.90 34.98 -4.07
C SER A 139 3.09 35.08 -2.55
N GLY A 140 3.75 36.14 -2.09
CA GLY A 140 3.90 36.44 -0.65
C GLY A 140 2.57 36.66 0.08
N ARG A 141 1.54 37.17 -0.61
CA ARG A 141 0.19 37.33 -0.05
C ARG A 141 -0.49 35.99 0.18
N GLU A 142 -0.32 35.06 -0.76
CA GLU A 142 -0.85 33.69 -0.63
C GLU A 142 -0.08 32.89 0.42
N LEU A 143 1.23 33.09 0.57
CA LEU A 143 2.00 32.53 1.69
C LEU A 143 1.44 32.94 3.07
N ALA A 144 1.06 34.21 3.23
CA ALA A 144 0.46 34.69 4.47
C ALA A 144 -0.92 34.05 4.74
N ARG A 145 -1.75 33.91 3.70
CA ARG A 145 -3.06 33.23 3.78
C ARG A 145 -2.91 31.74 4.11
N TRP A 146 -1.93 31.08 3.52
CA TRP A 146 -1.58 29.69 3.76
C TRP A 146 -1.21 29.43 5.22
N ARG A 147 -0.39 30.28 5.84
CA ARG A 147 0.02 30.11 7.25
C ARG A 147 -1.18 29.99 8.19
N ASN A 148 -2.28 30.69 7.91
CA ASN A 148 -3.50 30.63 8.72
C ASN A 148 -4.39 29.42 8.40
N LYS A 149 -4.48 29.01 7.12
CA LYS A 149 -5.33 27.90 6.69
C LYS A 149 -4.70 26.52 6.89
N LYS A 150 -3.37 26.44 6.82
CA LYS A 150 -2.58 25.20 6.87
C LYS A 150 -2.95 24.30 8.05
N PRO A 151 -3.02 24.78 9.31
CA PRO A 151 -3.31 23.88 10.44
C PRO A 151 -4.66 23.18 10.33
N GLY A 152 -5.70 23.88 9.83
CA GLY A 152 -7.02 23.29 9.64
C GLY A 152 -7.05 22.24 8.52
N LEU A 153 -6.31 22.46 7.43
CA LEU A 153 -6.20 21.50 6.34
C LEU A 153 -5.41 20.25 6.76
N GLU A 154 -4.32 20.43 7.52
CA GLU A 154 -3.55 19.31 8.08
C GLU A 154 -4.40 18.49 9.06
N HIS A 155 -5.16 19.15 9.93
CA HIS A 155 -6.08 18.49 10.85
C HIS A 155 -7.19 17.72 10.12
N GLN A 156 -7.73 18.28 9.03
CA GLN A 156 -8.75 17.61 8.23
C GLN A 156 -8.20 16.33 7.55
N VAL A 157 -6.96 16.37 7.06
CA VAL A 157 -6.28 15.20 6.50
C VAL A 157 -6.04 14.14 7.56
N GLU A 158 -5.60 14.53 8.75
CA GLU A 158 -5.38 13.63 9.87
C GLU A 158 -6.69 12.99 10.35
N TYR A 159 -7.74 13.78 10.55
CA TYR A 159 -9.06 13.30 10.94
C TYR A 159 -9.60 12.23 9.97
N TRP A 160 -9.59 12.51 8.66
CA TRP A 160 -10.09 11.54 7.68
C TRP A 160 -9.19 10.33 7.52
N ARG A 161 -7.88 10.47 7.80
CA ARG A 161 -6.97 9.32 7.86
C ARG A 161 -7.38 8.37 8.98
N ASP A 162 -7.66 8.92 10.16
CA ASP A 162 -8.05 8.13 11.33
C ASP A 162 -9.41 7.46 11.11
N GLN A 163 -10.40 8.20 10.59
CA GLN A 163 -11.72 7.64 10.25
C GLN A 163 -11.63 6.52 9.20
N LEU A 164 -10.80 6.71 8.17
CA LEU A 164 -10.56 5.69 7.16
C LEU A 164 -9.89 4.45 7.76
N GLN A 165 -8.91 4.62 8.65
CA GLN A 165 -8.28 3.50 9.36
C GLN A 165 -9.27 2.76 10.26
N MET A 166 -10.18 3.46 10.93
CA MET A 166 -11.23 2.84 11.76
C MET A 166 -12.23 2.04 10.91
N THR A 167 -12.68 2.60 9.79
CA THR A 167 -13.67 1.96 8.91
C THR A 167 -13.09 0.72 8.23
N LEU A 168 -11.82 0.77 7.85
CA LEU A 168 -11.09 -0.38 7.31
C LEU A 168 -10.73 -1.40 8.40
N GLY A 169 -10.50 -0.94 9.62
CA GLY A 169 -10.35 -1.78 10.82
C GLY A 169 -11.71 -2.23 11.38
N LEU A 170 -12.60 -2.72 10.51
CA LEU A 170 -13.92 -3.28 10.86
C LEU A 170 -13.83 -4.02 12.19
N ASP A 171 -14.47 -3.44 13.20
CA ASP A 171 -14.52 -3.77 14.62
C ASP A 171 -13.58 -4.88 15.09
N ALA A 172 -12.66 -4.54 15.99
CA ALA A 172 -12.00 -5.53 16.83
C ALA A 172 -13.06 -6.25 17.71
N ALA A 173 -13.72 -7.27 17.17
CA ALA A 173 -14.46 -8.33 17.86
C ALA A 173 -14.87 -9.44 16.88
#